data_AF-A0A2G9NJE5-F1
#
_entry.id   AF-A0A2G9NJE5-F1
#
_cell.length_a   1.000
_cell.length_b   1.000
_cell.length_c   1.000
_cell.angle_alpha   90.00
_cell.angle_beta   90.00
_cell.angle_gamma   90.00
#
_symmetry.space_group_name_H-M   'P 1'
#
loop_
_entity.id
_entity.type
_entity.pdbx_description
1 polymer ?
#
loop_
_entity_poly.entity_id
_entity_poly.type
_entity_poly.pdbx_seq_one_letter_code
_entity_poly.pdbx_strand_id
1 'polypeptide(L)' 'MRILLFLMIFFISGALLVIENNNLALRDSDNAIKFGGIYFSWLGQIISNSMTVTGNAVDLRWLPTNTSVENLTK' A
#
# COMPACT_ATOMS: atom_id res chain seq x y z
N MET A 1 -20.08 6.81 9.50
CA MET A 1 -20.11 5.44 10.06
C MET A 1 -19.61 4.38 9.07
N ARG A 2 -20.26 4.20 7.91
CA ARG A 2 -19.91 3.12 6.96
C ARG A 2 -18.47 3.20 6.41
N ILE A 3 -18.00 4.40 6.03
CA ILE A 3 -16.63 4.58 5.54
C ILE A 3 -15.57 4.26 6.60
N LEU A 4 -15.85 4.60 7.87
CA LEU A 4 -14.97 4.30 9.00
C LEU A 4 -14.87 2.79 9.22
N LEU A 5 -15.96 2.06 9.02
CA LEU A 5 -15.98 0.61 9.12
C LEU A 5 -15.13 -0.03 8.00
N PHE A 6 -15.22 0.47 6.77
CA PHE A 6 -14.33 0.03 5.69
C PHE A 6 -12.86 0.31 5.99
N LEU A 7 -12.53 1.51 6.50
CA LEU A 7 -11.17 1.84 6.91
C LEU A 7 -10.67 0.92 8.02
N MET A 8 -11.50 0.64 9.03
CA MET A 8 -11.14 -0.27 10.11
C MET A 8 -10.84 -1.68 9.57
N ILE A 9 -11.71 -2.22 8.71
CA ILE A 9 -11.49 -3.52 8.07
C ILE A 9 -10.19 -3.50 7.26
N PHE A 10 -9.95 -2.46 6.47
CA PHE A 10 -8.72 -2.32 5.68
C PHE A 10 -7.46 -2.36 6.55
N PHE A 11 -7.42 -1.61 7.66
CA PHE A 11 -6.27 -1.62 8.57
C PHE A 11 -6.09 -2.97 9.29
N ILE A 12 -7.18 -3.58 9.75
CA ILE A 12 -7.12 -4.90 10.40
C ILE A 12 -6.63 -5.97 9.40
N SER A 13 -7.16 -5.99 8.18
CA SER A 13 -6.72 -6.90 7.14
C SER A 13 -5.25 -6.68 6.77
N GLY A 14 -4.80 -5.43 6.68
CA GLY A 14 -3.38 -5.11 6.47
C GLY A 14 -2.49 -5.65 7.58
N ALA A 15 -2.89 -5.49 8.84
CA ALA A 15 -2.15 -6.02 9.98
C ALA A 15 -2.06 -7.56 9.94
N LEU A 16 -3.17 -8.25 9.67
CA LEU A 16 -3.21 -9.71 9.54
C LEU A 16 -2.31 -10.21 8.41
N LEU A 17 -2.32 -9.56 7.24
CA LEU A 17 -1.45 -9.91 6.12
C LEU A 17 0.04 -9.77 6.48
N VAL A 18 0.42 -8.69 7.18
CA VAL A 18 1.81 -8.50 7.61
C VAL A 18 2.24 -9.57 8.61
N ILE A 19 1.37 -9.92 9.57
CA ILE A 19 1.63 -10.96 10.57
C ILE A 19 1.85 -12.31 9.89
N GLU A 20 0.94 -12.72 9.01
CA GLU A 20 0.97 -14.02 8.34
C GLU A 20 2.19 -14.14 7.41
N ASN A 21 2.42 -13.15 6.54
CA ASN A 21 3.51 -13.19 5.56
C ASN A 21 4.90 -13.20 6.19
N ASN A 22 5.04 -12.69 7.42
CA ASN A 22 6.32 -12.62 8.12
C ASN A 22 6.41 -13.61 9.30
N ASN A 23 5.41 -14.47 9.48
CA ASN A 23 5.29 -15.45 10.57
C ASN A 23 5.57 -14.83 11.95
N LEU A 24 4.94 -13.68 12.24
CA LEU A 24 5.22 -12.89 13.44
C LEU A 24 4.33 -13.32 14.60
N ALA A 25 4.90 -14.05 15.56
CA ALA A 25 4.22 -14.34 16.82
C ALA A 25 4.24 -13.11 17.74
N LEU A 26 3.16 -12.32 17.72
CA LEU A 26 3.06 -11.05 18.48
C LEU A 26 3.15 -11.19 20.02
N ARG A 27 3.12 -12.42 20.55
CA ARG A 27 3.37 -12.69 21.97
C ARG A 27 4.84 -12.46 22.34
N ASP A 28 5.73 -12.54 21.37
CA ASP A 28 7.15 -12.21 21.50
C ASP A 28 7.36 -10.70 21.27
N SER A 29 8.06 -10.05 22.19
CA SER A 29 8.34 -8.61 22.13
C SER A 29 9.14 -8.22 20.90
N ASP A 30 10.08 -9.05 20.45
CA ASP A 30 10.93 -8.74 19.31
C ASP A 30 10.12 -8.81 18.01
N ASN A 31 9.22 -9.78 17.90
CA ASN A 31 8.28 -9.89 16.79
C ASN A 31 7.28 -8.73 16.77
N ALA A 32 6.84 -8.25 17.94
CA ALA A 32 5.94 -7.09 18.02
C ALA A 32 6.62 -5.80 17.53
N ILE A 33 7.89 -5.58 17.88
CA ILE A 33 8.68 -4.44 17.38
C ILE A 33 8.86 -4.56 15.86
N LYS A 34 9.24 -5.75 15.38
CA LYS A 34 9.41 -6.02 13.95
C LYS A 34 8.11 -5.81 13.16
N PHE A 35 6.97 -6.26 13.70
CA PHE A 35 5.65 -6.01 13.14
C PHE A 35 5.40 -4.51 12.96
N GLY A 36 5.62 -3.71 14.00
CA GLY A 36 5.43 -2.26 13.94
C GLY A 36 6.21 -1.63 12.79
N GLY A 37 7.51 -1.95 12.68
CA GLY A 37 8.37 -1.43 11.61
C GLY A 37 7.87 -1.80 10.22
N ILE A 38 7.53 -3.08 9.99
CA ILE A 38 7.05 -3.55 8.68
C ILE A 38 5.69 -2.93 8.35
N TYR A 39 4.77 -2.91 9.31
CA TYR A 39 3.43 -2.39 9.12
C TYR A 39 3.42 -0.89 8.80
N PHE A 40 4.18 -0.07 9.53
CA PHE A 40 4.30 1.36 9.23
C PHE A 40 5.03 1.63 7.91
N SER A 41 6.03 0.82 7.56
CA SER A 41 6.68 0.91 6.24
C SER A 41 5.69 0.60 5.10
N TRP A 42 4.87 -0.44 5.25
CA TRP A 42 3.83 -0.78 4.29
C TRP A 42 2.77 0.32 4.15
N LEU A 43 2.31 0.90 5.27
CA LEU A 43 1.43 2.08 5.24
C LEU A 43 2.06 3.27 4.51
N GLY A 44 3.35 3.52 4.75
CA GLY A 44 4.10 4.57 4.04
C GLY A 44 4.11 4.36 2.53
N GLN A 45 4.29 3.12 2.07
CA GLN A 45 4.23 2.77 0.65
C GLN A 45 2.83 3.00 0.05
N ILE A 46 1.77 2.65 0.77
CA ILE A 46 0.39 2.93 0.31
C ILE A 46 0.20 4.43 0.10
N ILE A 47 0.58 5.24 1.09
CA ILE A 47 0.41 6.70 1.01
C ILE A 47 1.24 7.26 -0.15
N SER A 48 2.50 6.84 -0.30
CA SER A 48 3.36 7.25 -1.42
C SER A 48 2.75 6.88 -2.79
N ASN A 49 2.20 5.68 -2.91
CA ASN A 49 1.55 5.22 -4.13
C ASN A 49 0.28 6.03 -4.40
N SER A 50 -0.55 6.29 -3.38
CA SER A 50 -1.72 7.15 -3.51
C SER A 50 -1.34 8.56 -3.95
N MET A 51 -0.32 9.17 -3.35
CA MET A 51 0.20 10.48 -3.77
C MET A 51 0.65 10.47 -5.23
N THR A 52 1.37 9.42 -5.65
CA THR A 52 1.84 9.28 -7.03
C THR A 52 0.67 9.16 -8.01
N VAL A 53 -0.32 8.33 -7.69
CA VAL A 53 -1.52 8.14 -8.52
C VAL A 53 -2.33 9.43 -8.60
N THR A 54 -2.55 10.11 -7.47
CA THR A 54 -3.26 11.39 -7.43
C THR A 54 -2.49 12.46 -8.20
N GLY A 55 -1.18 12.56 -8.02
CA GLY A 55 -0.32 13.49 -8.76
C GLY A 55 -0.39 13.26 -10.27
N ASN A 56 -0.29 12.00 -10.71
CA ASN A 56 -0.46 11.64 -12.11
C ASN A 56 -1.85 11.99 -12.65
N ALA A 57 -2.91 11.77 -11.89
CA ALA A 57 -4.27 12.12 -12.28
C ALA A 57 -4.47 13.64 -12.41
N VAL A 58 -3.92 14.42 -11.49
CA VAL A 58 -3.95 15.90 -11.52
C VAL A 58 -3.14 16.44 -12.70
N ASP A 59 -1.98 15.84 -12.97
CA ASP A 59 -1.14 16.16 -14.14
C ASP A 59 -1.72 15.63 -15.47
N LEU A 60 -2.91 14.99 -15.44
CA LEU A 60 -3.56 14.31 -16.57
C LEU A 60 -2.66 13.26 -17.26
N ARG A 61 -1.64 12.76 -16.56
CA ARG A 61 -0.72 11.71 -17.02
C ARG A 61 -1.27 10.34 -16.65
N TRP A 62 -2.30 9.91 -17.38
CA TRP A 62 -2.90 8.58 -17.20
C TRP A 62 -2.02 7.44 -17.71
N LEU A 63 -1.08 7.73 -18.61
CA LEU A 63 -0.14 6.77 -19.19
C LEU A 63 1.30 7.18 -18.90
N PRO A 64 2.18 6.23 -18.53
CA PRO A 64 3.59 6.52 -18.35
C PRO A 64 4.19 6.92 -19.70
N THR A 65 4.96 8.01 -19.70
CA THR A 65 5.47 8.72 -20.88
C THR A 65 6.37 7.88 -21.78
N ASN A 66 6.79 6.70 -21.33
CA ASN A 66 7.61 5.73 -22.07
C ASN A 66 6.80 4.74 -22.93
N THR A 67 5.47 4.81 -22.91
CA THR A 67 4.64 4.08 -23.88
C THR A 67 4.49 4.94 -25.13
N SER A 68 5.48 4.90 -26.02
CA SER A 68 5.30 5.47 -27.35
C SER A 68 4.18 4.71 -28.07
N VAL A 69 3.21 5.46 -28.59
CA VAL A 69 2.11 4.95 -29.47
C VAL A 69 2.67 4.27 -30.74
N GLU A 70 3.98 4.37 -30.95
CA GLU A 70 4.74 3.75 -32.04
C GLU A 70 4.64 2.21 -32.08
N ASN A 71 4.37 1.55 -30.95
CA ASN A 71 4.19 0.10 -30.91
C ASN A 71 2.75 -0.37 -31.18
N LEU A 72 1.80 0.55 -31.40
CA LEU A 72 0.41 0.22 -31.75
C LEU A 72 0.11 0.37 -33.25
N THR A 73 1.11 0.72 -34.06
CA THR A 73 0.97 0.96 -35.52
C THR A 73 1.94 0.14 -36.38
N LYS A 74 2.59 -0.88 -35.81
CA LYS A 74 3.32 -1.92 -36.57
C LYS A 74 2.63 -3.27 -36.49
#